data_AF-A0AAV0WIS7-F1
#
_entry.id   AF-A0AAV0WIS7-F1
#
_cell.length_a   1.000
_cell.length_b   1.000
_cell.length_c   1.000
_cell.angle_alpha   90.00
_cell.angle_beta   90.00
_cell.angle_gamma   90.00
#
_symmetry.space_group_name_H-M   'P 1'
#
loop_
_entity.id
_entity.type
_entity.pdbx_description
1 polymer ?
#
loop_
_entity_poly.entity_id
_entity_poly.type
_entity_poly.pdbx_seq_one_letter_code
_entity_poly.pdbx_strand_id
1 'polypeptide(L)'
;MSRIPTDTDDATYRLSLTDQDTVNTLGLSWQPSTDTFHFSLGTWNPPAHMTKRSLLADINRIFDPIGLIPPILIKRKIFLQQLWLLKLSWDSILSGDLQARWINFYSSLKSLDKLSISRKVIIDGESTITLHGFCDTSQAA
;
A
#
# COMPACT_ATOMS: atom_id res chain seq x y z
N MET A 1 13.53 1.46 -28.41
CA MET A 1 12.72 2.32 -29.30
C MET A 1 11.44 1.58 -29.66
N SER A 2 10.50 1.43 -28.72
CA SER A 2 9.21 0.79 -29.03
C SER A 2 8.32 1.80 -29.74
N ARG A 3 7.76 1.36 -30.86
CA ARG A 3 6.94 2.14 -31.79
C ARG A 3 5.78 2.82 -31.05
N ILE A 4 5.71 4.14 -31.17
CA ILE A 4 4.49 4.91 -30.90
C ILE A 4 3.51 4.54 -32.03
N PRO A 5 2.27 4.13 -31.72
CA PRO A 5 1.26 3.90 -32.75
C PRO A 5 0.94 5.21 -33.46
N THR A 6 1.16 5.25 -34.77
CA THR A 6 0.76 6.33 -35.67
C THR A 6 -0.62 6.03 -36.23
N ASP A 7 -1.66 6.47 -35.53
CA ASP A 7 -2.86 7.12 -36.11
C ASP A 7 -3.83 7.45 -34.95
N THR A 8 -3.89 8.72 -34.54
CA THR A 8 -4.91 9.20 -33.59
C THR A 8 -5.37 10.58 -34.02
N ASP A 9 -6.09 10.64 -35.14
CA ASP A 9 -6.94 11.77 -35.51
C ASP A 9 -8.41 11.33 -35.57
N ASP A 10 -8.77 10.35 -34.72
CA ASP A 10 -10.14 9.85 -34.58
C ASP A 10 -10.75 10.40 -33.28
N ALA A 11 -11.67 11.36 -33.44
CA ALA A 11 -12.40 12.00 -32.34
C ALA A 11 -13.26 11.01 -31.51
N THR A 12 -13.37 9.76 -31.97
CA THR A 12 -14.15 8.69 -31.35
C THR A 12 -13.30 7.49 -30.92
N TYR A 13 -11.99 7.64 -30.72
CA TYR A 13 -11.15 6.56 -30.19
C TYR A 13 -11.74 6.00 -28.88
N ARG A 14 -12.28 4.76 -28.96
CA ARG A 14 -12.86 4.04 -27.83
C ARG A 14 -11.80 3.12 -27.25
N LEU A 15 -11.35 3.42 -26.05
CA LEU A 15 -10.59 2.48 -25.23
C LEU A 15 -11.52 1.33 -24.80
N SER A 16 -11.29 0.16 -25.37
CA SER A 16 -11.95 -1.08 -24.95
C SER A 16 -11.30 -1.57 -23.65
N LEU A 17 -11.94 -1.31 -22.52
CA LEU A 17 -11.50 -1.78 -21.21
C LEU A 17 -12.09 -3.17 -20.92
N THR A 18 -11.25 -4.08 -20.47
CA THR A 18 -11.59 -5.44 -20.06
C THR A 18 -11.44 -5.61 -18.55
N ASP A 19 -11.99 -6.70 -18.00
CA ASP A 19 -11.88 -7.00 -16.56
C ASP A 19 -10.47 -7.35 -16.08
N GLN A 20 -9.51 -7.47 -17.00
CA GLN A 20 -8.10 -7.71 -16.68
C GLN A 20 -7.26 -6.44 -16.75
N ASP A 21 -7.80 -5.36 -17.29
CA ASP A 21 -7.07 -4.11 -17.40
C ASP A 21 -6.91 -3.45 -16.04
N THR A 22 -5.67 -3.12 -15.70
CA THR A 22 -5.32 -2.45 -14.46
C THR A 22 -4.33 -1.32 -14.73
N VAL A 23 -4.49 -0.22 -14.00
CA VAL A 23 -3.55 0.90 -14.02
C VAL A 23 -2.83 0.95 -12.69
N ASN A 24 -1.52 0.76 -12.72
CA ASN A 24 -0.68 0.64 -11.53
C ASN A 24 0.10 1.92 -11.26
N THR A 25 0.11 2.40 -10.02
CA THR A 25 0.96 3.49 -9.56
C THR A 25 1.38 3.28 -8.12
N LEU A 26 2.70 3.25 -7.86
CA LEU A 26 3.30 3.19 -6.52
C LEU A 26 2.66 2.13 -5.57
N GLY A 27 2.33 0.93 -6.08
CA GLY A 27 1.76 -0.16 -5.28
C GLY A 27 0.22 -0.14 -5.15
N LEU A 28 -0.44 0.87 -5.72
CA LEU A 28 -1.88 0.94 -5.90
C LEU A 28 -2.24 0.49 -7.32
N SER A 29 -3.24 -0.38 -7.45
CA SER A 29 -3.80 -0.84 -8.72
C SER A 29 -5.24 -0.36 -8.83
N TRP A 30 -5.56 0.37 -9.89
CA TRP A 30 -6.94 0.71 -10.23
C TRP A 30 -7.46 -0.25 -11.30
N GLN A 31 -8.62 -0.84 -11.06
CA GLN A 31 -9.35 -1.63 -12.04
C GLN A 31 -10.48 -0.78 -12.64
N PRO A 32 -10.35 -0.34 -13.91
CA PRO A 32 -11.32 0.57 -14.51
C PRO A 32 -12.72 -0.03 -14.70
N SER A 33 -12.81 -1.35 -14.94
CA SER A 33 -14.10 -1.99 -15.23
C SER A 33 -15.05 -2.00 -14.02
N THR A 34 -14.50 -2.16 -12.82
CA THR A 34 -15.25 -2.18 -11.55
C THR A 34 -15.15 -0.87 -10.77
N ASP A 35 -14.33 0.06 -11.24
CA ASP A 35 -13.98 1.32 -10.58
C ASP A 35 -13.46 1.16 -9.13
N THR A 36 -12.60 0.15 -8.93
CA THR A 36 -12.05 -0.20 -7.61
C THR A 36 -10.54 -0.06 -7.53
N PHE A 37 -10.07 0.33 -6.35
CA PHE A 37 -8.67 0.30 -5.97
C PHE A 37 -8.34 -1.01 -5.24
N HIS A 38 -7.16 -1.53 -5.56
CA HIS A 38 -6.58 -2.73 -5.00
C HIS A 38 -5.12 -2.46 -4.61
N PHE A 39 -4.65 -3.19 -3.61
CA PHE A 39 -3.24 -3.18 -3.22
C PHE A 39 -2.63 -4.50 -3.64
N SER A 40 -1.58 -4.47 -4.47
CA SER A 40 -0.87 -5.69 -4.84
C SER A 40 0.47 -5.71 -4.14
N LEU A 41 0.60 -6.58 -3.13
CA LEU A 41 1.88 -6.82 -2.50
C LEU A 41 2.58 -7.97 -3.23
N GLY A 42 3.69 -7.63 -3.88
CA GLY A 42 4.62 -8.62 -4.42
C GLY A 42 5.09 -9.60 -3.35
N THR A 43 5.71 -10.69 -3.79
CA THR A 43 6.31 -11.66 -2.87
C THR A 43 7.36 -10.98 -1.99
N TRP A 44 7.31 -11.28 -0.71
CA TRP A 44 8.27 -10.79 0.27
C TRP A 44 9.00 -11.96 0.89
N ASN A 45 10.32 -11.93 0.78
CA ASN A 45 11.21 -12.90 1.38
C ASN A 45 12.02 -12.15 2.43
N PRO A 46 11.83 -12.43 3.73
CA PRO A 46 12.62 -11.79 4.78
C PRO A 46 14.11 -12.12 4.58
N PRO A 47 15.01 -11.13 4.74
CA PRO A 47 16.44 -11.38 4.65
C PRO A 47 16.92 -12.25 5.81
N ALA A 48 17.90 -13.12 5.57
CA ALA A 48 18.47 -14.01 6.59
C ALA A 48 19.03 -13.25 7.80
N HIS A 49 19.51 -12.03 7.57
CA HIS A 49 19.90 -11.09 8.61
C HIS A 49 19.11 -9.81 8.44
N MET A 50 18.06 -9.65 9.24
CA MET A 50 17.30 -8.41 9.29
C MET A 50 18.06 -7.34 10.08
N THR A 51 18.25 -6.19 9.45
CA THR A 51 18.84 -5.00 10.06
C THR A 51 17.84 -3.86 10.04
N LYS A 52 18.15 -2.77 10.75
CA LYS A 52 17.35 -1.54 10.68
C LYS A 52 17.25 -0.99 9.25
N ARG A 53 18.34 -1.10 8.48
CA ARG A 53 18.39 -0.71 7.06
C ARG A 53 17.47 -1.57 6.20
N SER A 54 17.52 -2.90 6.34
CA SER A 54 16.66 -3.78 5.55
C SER A 54 15.18 -3.56 5.89
N LEU A 55 14.86 -3.34 7.16
CA LEU A 55 13.50 -3.01 7.60
C LEU A 55 13.02 -1.68 7.04
N LEU A 56 13.87 -0.66 6.98
CA LEU A 56 13.51 0.61 6.34
C LEU A 56 13.25 0.44 4.84
N ALA A 57 14.02 -0.43 4.16
CA ALA A 57 13.74 -0.77 2.77
C ALA A 57 12.36 -1.43 2.64
N ASP A 58 12.03 -2.41 3.49
CA ASP A 58 10.71 -3.04 3.55
C ASP A 58 9.59 -2.01 3.76
N ILE A 59 9.76 -1.07 4.70
CA ILE A 59 8.80 0.01 4.94
C ILE A 59 8.49 0.79 3.67
N ASN A 60 9.51 1.12 2.88
CA ASN A 60 9.37 1.93 1.69
C ASN A 60 8.78 1.18 0.48
N ARG A 61 8.61 -0.16 0.56
CA ARG A 61 7.99 -0.95 -0.52
C ARG A 61 6.50 -0.73 -0.65
N ILE A 62 5.84 -0.30 0.43
CA ILE A 62 4.39 -0.14 0.48
C ILE A 62 4.09 1.34 0.53
N PHE A 63 3.46 1.86 -0.51
CA PHE A 63 3.11 3.26 -0.60
C PHE A 63 1.60 3.42 -0.76
N ASP A 64 1.09 4.50 -0.20
CA ASP A 64 -0.33 4.83 -0.21
C ASP A 64 -0.46 6.30 -0.63
N PRO A 65 -0.52 6.56 -1.94
CA PRO A 65 -0.45 7.92 -2.46
C PRO A 65 -1.67 8.78 -2.08
N ILE A 66 -2.80 8.14 -1.80
CA ILE A 66 -4.09 8.81 -1.56
C ILE A 66 -4.65 8.59 -0.15
N GLY A 67 -3.95 7.86 0.71
CA GLY A 67 -4.28 7.74 2.13
C GLY A 67 -5.44 6.78 2.43
N LEU A 68 -5.57 5.67 1.71
CA LEU A 68 -6.62 4.66 1.92
C LEU A 68 -6.32 3.66 3.06
N ILE A 69 -5.05 3.39 3.35
CA ILE A 69 -4.59 2.45 4.38
C ILE A 69 -3.73 3.05 5.52
N PRO A 70 -3.90 4.32 5.97
CA PRO A 70 -3.14 4.89 7.09
C PRO A 70 -3.14 4.04 8.37
N PRO A 71 -4.25 3.42 8.82
CA PRO A 71 -4.27 2.61 10.04
C PRO A 71 -3.36 1.38 9.99
N ILE A 72 -3.01 0.92 8.79
CA ILE A 72 -2.09 -0.19 8.58
C ILE A 72 -0.66 0.33 8.53
N LEU A 73 -0.45 1.45 7.81
CA LEU A 73 0.86 2.07 7.63
C LEU A 73 1.38 2.82 8.87
N ILE A 74 0.54 3.09 9.86
CA ILE A 74 1.02 3.63 11.15
C ILE A 74 1.82 2.58 11.91
N LYS A 75 1.39 1.30 11.93
CA LYS A 75 2.05 0.22 12.68
C LYS A 75 3.54 0.05 12.33
N ARG A 76 3.88 0.20 11.04
CA ARG A 76 5.28 0.20 10.59
C ARG A 76 6.08 1.40 11.08
N LYS A 77 5.46 2.59 11.18
CA LYS A 77 6.10 3.80 11.71
C LYS A 77 6.37 3.64 13.20
N ILE A 78 5.41 3.11 13.95
CA ILE A 78 5.56 2.77 15.38
C ILE A 78 6.73 1.79 15.55
N PHE A 79 6.79 0.73 14.74
CA PHE A 79 7.91 -0.22 14.81
C PHE A 79 9.25 0.45 14.53
N LEU A 80 9.31 1.31 13.51
CA LEU A 80 10.51 2.06 13.18
C LEU A 80 10.93 2.99 14.34
N GLN A 81 10.00 3.71 14.95
CA GLN A 81 10.24 4.55 16.14
C GLN A 81 10.83 3.71 17.29
N GLN A 82 10.31 2.50 17.55
CA GLN A 82 10.88 1.60 18.56
C GLN A 82 12.36 1.27 18.28
N LEU A 83 12.73 0.99 17.02
CA LEU A 83 14.13 0.75 16.66
C LEU A 83 15.02 1.98 16.84
N TRP A 84 14.47 3.19 16.67
CA TRP A 84 15.18 4.43 16.96
C TRP A 84 15.44 4.61 18.46
N LEU A 85 14.43 4.33 19.30
CA LEU A 85 14.56 4.40 20.76
C LEU A 85 15.60 3.41 21.31
N LEU A 86 15.74 2.24 20.67
CA LEU A 86 16.76 1.24 21.01
C LEU A 86 18.18 1.65 20.56
N LYS A 87 18.35 2.79 19.88
CA LYS A 87 19.64 3.31 19.39
C LYS A 87 20.44 2.29 18.55
N LEU A 88 19.75 1.41 17.83
CA LEU A 88 20.36 0.43 16.94
C LEU A 88 21.05 1.11 15.75
N SER A 89 22.21 0.60 15.37
CA SER A 89 22.90 1.03 14.16
C SER A 89 22.16 0.54 12.92
N TRP A 90 22.48 1.10 11.76
CA TRP A 90 21.82 0.74 10.50
C TRP A 90 21.98 -0.73 10.14
N ASP A 91 23.16 -1.28 10.41
CA ASP A 91 23.56 -2.61 9.95
C ASP A 91 23.65 -3.63 11.11
N SER A 92 23.25 -3.25 12.32
CA SER A 92 23.10 -4.20 13.43
C SER A 92 21.93 -5.15 13.18
N ILE A 93 22.18 -6.44 13.41
CA ILE A 93 21.16 -7.49 13.34
C ILE A 93 20.13 -7.27 14.45
N LEU A 94 18.85 -7.31 14.11
CA LEU A 94 17.76 -7.19 15.07
C LEU A 94 17.69 -8.43 15.98
N SER A 95 17.21 -8.28 17.21
CA SER A 95 16.98 -9.43 18.09
C SER A 95 15.92 -10.37 17.52
N GLY A 96 15.94 -11.65 17.91
CA GLY A 96 14.98 -12.65 17.41
C GLY A 96 13.52 -12.25 17.62
N ASP A 97 13.19 -11.61 18.76
CA ASP A 97 11.85 -11.07 19.03
C ASP A 97 11.43 -9.99 18.02
N LEU A 98 12.31 -9.01 17.76
CA LEU A 98 12.04 -7.94 16.81
C LEU A 98 11.87 -8.48 15.39
N GLN A 99 12.69 -9.46 15.00
CA GLN A 99 12.55 -10.14 13.71
C GLN A 99 11.20 -10.85 13.60
N ALA A 100 10.83 -11.66 14.59
CA ALA A 100 9.56 -12.39 14.58
C ALA A 100 8.36 -11.45 14.52
N ARG A 101 8.37 -10.36 15.30
CA ARG A 101 7.30 -9.34 15.29
C ARG A 101 7.16 -8.66 13.93
N TRP A 102 8.27 -8.30 13.30
CA TRP A 102 8.24 -7.70 11.96
C TRP A 102 7.76 -8.68 10.89
N ILE A 103 8.23 -9.93 10.93
CA ILE A 103 7.80 -10.98 10.00
C ILE A 103 6.30 -11.22 10.12
N ASN A 104 5.77 -11.31 11.33
CA ASN A 104 4.34 -11.46 11.56
C ASN A 104 3.56 -10.26 11.01
N PHE A 105 4.04 -9.04 11.27
CA PHE A 105 3.42 -7.83 10.75
C PHE A 105 3.41 -7.82 9.22
N TYR A 106 4.57 -8.00 8.57
CA TYR A 106 4.67 -7.96 7.11
C TYR A 106 3.85 -9.09 6.46
N SER A 107 3.88 -10.30 7.03
CA SER A 107 3.06 -11.42 6.53
C SER A 107 1.57 -11.11 6.61
N SER A 108 1.12 -10.39 7.65
CA SER A 108 -0.28 -9.97 7.77
C SER A 108 -0.69 -9.00 6.66
N LEU A 109 0.24 -8.23 6.09
CA LEU A 109 -0.04 -7.29 5.01
C LEU A 109 -0.52 -7.99 3.75
N LYS A 110 -0.21 -9.28 3.55
CA LYS A 110 -0.72 -10.05 2.41
C LYS A 110 -2.24 -10.09 2.34
N SER A 111 -2.94 -9.83 3.46
CA SER A 111 -4.40 -9.64 3.46
C SER A 111 -4.88 -8.44 2.65
N LEU A 112 -4.01 -7.44 2.40
CA LEU A 112 -4.29 -6.29 1.54
C LEU A 112 -4.58 -6.67 0.09
N ASP A 113 -4.07 -7.80 -0.39
CA ASP A 113 -4.40 -8.29 -1.73
C ASP A 113 -5.90 -8.60 -1.90
N LYS A 114 -6.61 -8.83 -0.77
CA LYS A 114 -8.05 -9.07 -0.75
C LYS A 114 -8.87 -7.79 -0.57
N LEU A 115 -8.21 -6.67 -0.29
CA LEU A 115 -8.87 -5.38 -0.07
C LEU A 115 -9.29 -4.79 -1.43
N SER A 116 -10.57 -4.50 -1.56
CA SER A 116 -11.15 -3.78 -2.69
C SER A 116 -11.87 -2.55 -2.17
N ILE A 117 -11.51 -1.38 -2.68
CA ILE A 117 -12.07 -0.10 -2.24
C ILE A 117 -12.69 0.59 -3.45
N SER A 118 -13.98 0.92 -3.38
CA SER A 118 -14.65 1.73 -4.41
C SER A 118 -13.94 3.09 -4.54
N ARG A 119 -13.56 3.48 -5.76
CA ARG A 119 -13.01 4.81 -6.01
C ARG A 119 -14.09 5.88 -5.89
N LYS A 120 -15.32 5.57 -6.30
CA LYS A 120 -16.49 6.44 -6.16
C LYS A 120 -16.98 6.40 -4.71
N VAL A 121 -16.88 7.54 -4.03
CA VAL A 121 -17.35 7.72 -2.64
C VAL A 121 -18.85 8.05 -2.58
N ILE A 122 -19.34 8.82 -3.55
CA ILE A 122 -20.73 9.27 -3.60
C ILE A 122 -21.57 8.18 -4.25
N ILE A 123 -22.60 7.71 -3.56
CA ILE A 123 -23.55 6.72 -4.07
C ILE A 123 -24.65 7.45 -4.85
N ASP A 124 -25.12 6.89 -5.96
CA ASP A 124 -26.21 7.49 -6.73
C ASP A 124 -27.56 7.35 -5.99
N GLY A 125 -28.38 8.40 -6.03
CA GLY A 125 -29.73 8.46 -5.43
C GLY A 125 -29.85 9.44 -4.26
N GLU A 126 -31.06 9.59 -3.72
CA GLU A 126 -31.32 10.40 -2.52
C GLU A 126 -30.83 9.65 -1.27
N SER A 127 -29.53 9.77 -0.99
CA SER A 127 -28.88 9.14 0.17
C SER A 127 -28.34 10.23 1.11
N THR A 128 -28.64 10.13 2.40
CA THR A 128 -27.98 10.96 3.42
C THR A 128 -26.53 10.49 3.58
N ILE A 129 -25.57 11.35 3.28
CA ILE A 129 -24.14 11.06 3.44
C ILE A 129 -23.65 11.66 4.76
N THR A 130 -23.00 10.85 5.59
CA THR A 130 -22.35 11.29 6.82
C THR A 130 -20.84 11.10 6.73
N LEU A 131 -20.09 12.15 7.08
CA LEU A 131 -18.63 12.08 7.18
C LEU A 131 -18.23 11.83 8.63
N HIS A 132 -17.55 10.71 8.87
CA HIS A 132 -17.04 10.34 10.19
C HIS A 132 -15.52 10.60 10.23
N GLY A 133 -15.11 11.58 11.04
CA GLY A 133 -13.71 11.84 11.33
C GLY A 133 -13.25 11.03 12.54
N PHE A 134 -12.20 10.24 12.37
CA PHE A 134 -11.55 9.52 13.46
C PHE A 134 -10.18 10.15 13.73
N CYS A 135 -9.83 10.33 15.01
CA CYS A 135 -8.52 10.83 15.45
C CYS A 135 -7.97 9.87 16.50
N ASP A 136 -6.72 9.44 16.33
CA ASP A 136 -6.01 8.64 17.33
C ASP A 136 -5.18 9.56 18.24
N THR A 137 -5.24 9.30 19.55
CA THR A 137 -4.45 10.00 20.59
C THR A 137 -3.46 9.05 21.26
N SER A 138 -3.18 7.89 20.65
CA SER A 138 -2.25 6.92 21.19
C SER A 138 -0.85 7.52 21.35
N GLN A 139 -0.22 7.26 22.49
CA GLN A 139 1.15 7.71 22.78
C GLN A 139 2.21 7.05 21.87
N ALA A 140 1.80 6.06 21.09
CA ALA A 140 2.67 5.25 20.27
C ALA A 140 2.73 5.71 18.80
N ALA A 141 1.77 6.51 18.33
CA ALA A 141 1.64 6.95 16.93
C ALA A 141 2.52 8.17 16.60
#